data_AF-A0A350ADS7-F1
#
_entry.id   AF-A0A350ADS7-F1
#
_cell.length_a   1.000
_cell.length_b   1.000
_cell.length_c   1.000
_cell.angle_alpha   90.00
_cell.angle_beta   90.00
_cell.angle_gamma   90.00
#
_symmetry.space_group_name_H-M   'P 1'
#
loop_
_entity.id
_entity.type
_entity.pdbx_description
1 polymer ?
#
loop_
_entity_poly.entity_id
_entity_poly.type
_entity_poly.pdbx_seq_one_letter_code
_entity_poly.pdbx_strand_id
1 'polypeptide(L)' 'TRPIHATAIRVAKARGLKVHVFEEGYLRPYWVTYERNGANGHSRLMGMSVAEMTAALERSDLDTVLPPARWGDMRQHV' A
#
# COMPACT_ATOMS: atom_id res chain seq x y z
N THR A 1 9.50 7.83 9.97
CA THR A 1 9.63 8.31 8.57
C THR A 1 11.06 8.69 8.27
N ARG A 2 11.66 8.13 7.21
CA ARG A 2 13.02 8.52 6.80
C ARG A 2 13.02 9.99 6.35
N PRO A 3 13.97 10.84 6.78
CA PRO A 3 13.99 12.27 6.43
C PRO A 3 13.94 12.56 4.92
N ILE A 4 14.60 11.71 4.12
CA ILE A 4 14.61 11.84 2.66
C ILE A 4 13.22 11.64 2.04
N HIS A 5 12.42 10.67 2.54
CA HIS A 5 11.07 10.44 2.06
C HIS A 5 10.13 11.60 2.44
N ALA A 6 10.24 12.12 3.67
CA ALA A 6 9.46 13.28 4.10
C ALA A 6 9.73 14.50 3.22
N THR A 7 11.00 14.73 2.89
CA THR A 7 11.41 15.82 1.99
C THR A 7 10.86 15.62 0.58
N ALA A 8 11.00 14.43 0.01
CA ALA A 8 10.48 14.11 -1.32
C ALA A 8 8.96 14.32 -1.41
N ILE A 9 8.20 13.86 -0.42
CA ILE A 9 6.74 14.03 -0.35
C ILE A 9 6.36 15.51 -0.31
N ARG A 10 7.02 16.33 0.51
CA ARG A 10 6.77 17.78 0.60
C ARG A 10 7.01 18.46 -0.75
N VAL A 11 8.11 18.13 -1.41
CA VAL A 11 8.55 18.66 -2.71
C VAL A 11 7.59 18.24 -3.84
N ALA A 12 7.08 17.00 -3.80
CA ALA A 12 6.09 16.48 -4.74
C ALA A 12 4.73 17.19 -4.57
N LYS A 13 4.25 17.33 -3.33
CA LYS A 13 3.00 18.05 -3.02
C LYS A 13 3.03 19.50 -3.47
N ALA A 14 4.15 20.21 -3.25
CA ALA A 14 4.32 21.59 -3.69
C ALA A 14 4.26 21.74 -5.23
N ARG A 15 4.51 20.66 -5.97
CA ARG A 15 4.41 20.61 -7.45
C ARG A 15 3.08 20.05 -7.94
N GLY A 16 2.12 19.78 -7.05
CA GLY A 16 0.85 19.15 -7.43
C GLY A 16 0.97 17.69 -7.89
N LEU A 17 2.09 17.03 -7.58
CA LEU A 17 2.33 15.64 -7.98
C LEU A 17 1.63 14.67 -7.02
N LYS A 18 1.12 13.57 -7.57
CA LYS A 18 0.53 12.48 -6.80
C LYS A 18 1.63 11.57 -6.26
N VAL A 19 1.58 11.30 -4.96
CA VAL A 19 2.55 10.40 -4.31
C VAL A 19 1.95 9.00 -4.23
N HIS A 20 2.70 8.04 -4.76
CA HIS A 20 2.41 6.61 -4.73
C HIS A 20 3.44 5.95 -3.82
N VAL A 21 2.98 5.17 -2.85
CA VAL A 21 3.84 4.47 -1.88
C VAL A 21 3.62 2.97 -2.05
N PHE A 22 4.71 2.23 -2.20
CA PHE A 22 4.72 0.79 -2.20
C PHE A 22 5.46 0.31 -0.95
N GLU A 23 4.89 -0.68 -0.28
CA GLU A 23 5.47 -1.37 0.86
C GLU A 23 5.38 -2.87 0.62
N GLU A 24 6.13 -3.61 1.42
CA GLU A 24 6.08 -5.06 1.36
C GLU A 24 4.67 -5.57 1.69
N GLY A 25 4.19 -6.53 0.89
CA GLY A 25 2.86 -7.10 1.09
C GLY A 25 2.78 -7.96 2.34
N TYR A 26 1.60 -7.98 2.95
CA TYR A 26 1.26 -8.94 4.02
C TYR A 26 1.19 -10.37 3.47
N LEU A 27 0.71 -10.53 2.23
CA LEU A 27 0.73 -11.80 1.51
C LEU A 27 1.97 -11.81 0.61
N ARG A 28 2.80 -12.84 0.75
CA ARG A 28 4.06 -12.97 0.02
C ARG A 28 4.09 -14.26 -0.79
N PRO A 29 4.92 -14.31 -1.85
CA PRO A 29 5.79 -13.22 -2.35
C PRO A 29 5.13 -12.30 -3.39
N TYR A 30 3.91 -12.62 -3.83
CA TYR A 30 3.34 -12.05 -5.06
C TYR A 30 2.69 -10.68 -4.91
N TRP A 31 2.61 -10.14 -3.70
CA TRP A 31 1.90 -8.89 -3.45
C TRP A 31 2.76 -7.86 -2.76
N VAL A 32 2.41 -6.62 -3.07
CA VAL A 32 2.89 -5.41 -2.43
C VAL A 32 1.69 -4.63 -1.92
N THR A 33 1.88 -3.90 -0.84
CA THR A 33 0.87 -2.94 -0.37
C THR A 33 1.06 -1.65 -1.16
N TYR A 34 0.00 -1.15 -1.76
CA TYR A 34 0.00 0.10 -2.51
C TYR A 34 -0.97 1.10 -1.90
N GLU A 35 -0.46 2.29 -1.57
CA GLU A 35 -1.29 3.38 -1.06
C GLU A 35 -0.87 4.74 -1.64
N ARG A 36 -1.80 5.69 -1.62
CA ARG A 36 -1.54 7.08 -2.03
C ARG A 36 -1.29 7.94 -0.81
N ASN A 37 -0.30 8.83 -0.92
CA ASN A 37 0.06 9.85 0.07
C ASN A 37 0.63 9.36 1.41
N GLY A 38 0.67 8.05 1.67
CA GLY A 38 1.26 7.44 2.86
C GLY A 38 0.84 5.98 3.01
N ALA A 39 1.60 5.21 3.79
CA ALA A 39 1.32 3.82 4.13
C ALA A 39 1.55 3.61 5.64
N ASN A 40 1.15 2.46 6.18
CA ASN A 40 1.29 2.12 7.60
C ASN A 40 0.66 3.19 8.51
N GLY A 41 1.40 3.75 9.48
CA GLY A 41 0.92 4.84 10.34
C GLY A 41 0.59 6.15 9.62
N HIS A 42 0.94 6.28 8.33
CA HIS A 42 0.53 7.39 7.46
C HIS A 42 -0.53 6.99 6.43
N SER A 43 -1.08 5.78 6.54
CA SER A 43 -2.20 5.32 5.72
C SER A 43 -3.43 6.19 5.97
N ARG A 44 -4.27 6.32 4.94
CA ARG A 44 -5.57 6.96 5.06
C ARG A 44 -6.51 6.18 5.99
N LEU A 45 -6.27 4.88 6.16
CA LEU A 45 -7.04 4.01 7.07
C LEU A 45 -6.93 4.45 8.53
N MET A 46 -5.82 5.08 8.93
CA MET A 46 -5.64 5.55 10.31
C MET A 46 -6.66 6.61 10.72
N GLY A 47 -7.26 7.30 9.76
CA GLY A 47 -8.32 8.28 9.99
C GLY A 47 -9.73 7.77 9.70
N MET A 48 -9.90 6.50 9.31
CA MET A 48 -11.21 5.93 9.01
C MET A 48 -11.78 5.23 10.24
N SER A 49 -13.06 5.44 10.50
CA SER A 49 -13.82 4.61 11.42
C SER A 49 -14.09 3.23 10.82
N VAL A 50 -14.37 2.25 11.67
CA VAL A 50 -14.75 0.90 11.22
C VAL A 50 -16.00 0.95 10.33
N ALA A 51 -16.97 1.81 10.64
CA ALA A 51 -18.18 1.97 9.83
C ALA A 51 -17.85 2.46 8.41
N GLU A 52 -16.94 3.42 8.27
CA GLU A 52 -16.48 3.90 6.95
C GLU A 52 -15.70 2.82 6.19
N MET A 53 -14.91 2.00 6.89
CA MET A 53 -14.21 0.87 6.28
C MET A 53 -15.21 -0.16 5.73
N THR A 54 -16.23 -0.54 6.51
CA THR A 54 -17.28 -1.47 6.08
C THR A 54 -18.00 -0.95 4.84
N ALA A 55 -18.46 0.31 4.88
CA ALA A 55 -19.16 0.91 3.74
C ALA A 55 -18.26 1.02 2.49
N ALA A 56 -16.94 1.21 2.65
CA ALA A 56 -16.00 1.20 1.54
C ALA A 56 -15.80 -0.21 0.96
N LEU A 57 -15.75 -1.24 1.82
CA LEU A 57 -15.59 -2.63 1.42
C LEU A 57 -16.77 -3.12 0.58
N GLU A 58 -18.01 -2.74 0.91
CA GLU A 58 -19.22 -3.09 0.14
C GLU A 58 -19.17 -2.63 -1.32
N ARG A 59 -18.38 -1.59 -1.62
CA ARG A 59 -18.21 -1.04 -2.97
C ARG A 59 -16.93 -1.52 -3.66
N SER A 60 -16.15 -2.37 -2.99
CA SER A 60 -14.87 -2.84 -3.50
C SER A 60 -15.06 -4.10 -4.33
N ASP A 61 -14.52 -4.11 -5.54
CA ASP A 61 -14.45 -5.31 -6.37
C ASP A 61 -13.35 -6.23 -5.82
N LEU A 62 -13.71 -7.47 -5.48
CA LEU A 62 -12.82 -8.45 -4.86
C LEU A 62 -12.18 -9.39 -5.88
N ASP A 63 -12.45 -9.22 -7.19
CA ASP A 63 -11.83 -10.00 -8.24
C ASP A 63 -10.31 -9.75 -8.28
N THR A 64 -9.61 -10.55 -7.48
CA THR A 64 -8.17 -10.54 -7.32
C THR A 64 -7.61 -11.77 -8.02
N VAL A 65 -6.57 -11.55 -8.82
CA VAL A 65 -5.83 -12.65 -9.44
C VAL A 65 -5.21 -13.48 -8.32
N LEU A 66 -5.61 -14.74 -8.22
CA LEU A 66 -5.02 -15.66 -7.25
C LEU A 66 -3.55 -15.91 -7.63
N PRO A 67 -2.65 -15.93 -6.64
CA PRO A 67 -1.26 -16.26 -6.88
C PRO A 67 -1.17 -17.74 -7.32
N PRO A 68 -0.06 -18.16 -7.93
CA PRO A 68 0.20 -19.57 -8.07
C PRO A 68 0.38 -20.24 -6.70
N ALA A 69 -0.06 -21.50 -6.56
CA ALA A 69 0.13 -22.34 -5.36
C ALA A 69 1.57 -22.88 -5.20
N ARG A 70 2.56 -22.05 -5.56
CA ARG A 70 3.99 -22.34 -5.40
C ARG A 70 4.68 -21.03 -5.09
N TRP A 71 5.71 -21.05 -4.26
CA TRP A 71 6.41 -19.84 -3.80
C TRP A 71 7.36 -19.23 -4.85
N GLY A 72 7.50 -19.85 -6.03
CA GLY A 72 8.56 -19.49 -6.98
C GLY A 72 9.91 -20.07 -6.54
N ASP A 73 11.00 -19.66 -7.19
CA ASP A 73 12.35 -20.15 -6.86
C ASP A 73 12.84 -19.52 -5.55
N MET A 74 12.98 -20.33 -4.49
CA MET A 74 13.34 -19.93 -3.12
C MET A 74 14.69 -19.19 -3.00
N ARG A 75 15.52 -19.18 -4.05
CA ARG A 75 16.88 -18.60 -4.03
C ARG A 75 16.95 -17.10 -3.81
N GLN A 76 15.85 -16.36 -3.96
CA GLN A 76 15.79 -14.90 -3.74
C GLN A 76 15.06 -14.54 -2.42
N HIS A 77 14.80 -15.52 -1.56
CA HIS A 77 13.95 -15.36 -0.36
C HIS A 77 14.71 -15.51 0.97
N VAL A 78 16.05 -15.55 0.95
CA VAL A 78 16.94 -15.55 2.12
C VAL A 78 17.87 -14.35 2.07
#